data_AF-A0A6P8WIX7-F1
#
_entry.id   AF-A0A6P8WIX7-F1
#
_cell.length_a   1.000
_cell.length_b   1.000
_cell.length_c   1.000
_cell.angle_alpha   90.00
_cell.angle_beta   90.00
_cell.angle_gamma   90.00
#
_symmetry.space_group_name_H-M   'P 1'
#
loop_
_entity.id
_entity.type
_entity.pdbx_description
1 polymer ?
#
loop_
_entity_poly.entity_id
_entity_poly.type
_entity_poly.pdbx_seq_one_letter_code
_entity_poly.pdbx_strand_id
1 'polypeptide(L)'
;MIKLLSVAIFAALFLESHQKTVGKVLLAEVPEIKPQLPCDYPTHIQCWTDWFDRDDPTGSGDWETFSNLYKENPGKICRKPQGIEATTLSGLSVVAAGEVIFKNDATSGFVCRNVDQTQKKMCSDYRVRFSCHPPFCGGGVCWTDWFDRDNPSGSGDWELLSNLRKEYLGKICEYPLYIEVVTTDTMTPAISTGENFYIFNPTQGFVCRNKDQKSGECRDYKVRFGCPCKN
;
A
#
# COMPACT_ATOMS: atom_id res chain seq x y z
N MET A 1 -18.47 26.75 97.15
CA MET A 1 -18.20 25.42 97.75
C MET A 1 -19.37 24.55 97.34
N ILE A 2 -19.24 23.54 96.48
CA ILE A 2 -18.53 22.27 96.67
C ILE A 2 -18.09 21.72 95.30
N LYS A 3 -17.09 20.85 95.35
CA LYS A 3 -16.21 20.35 94.30
C LYS A 3 -16.57 18.89 93.96
N LEU A 4 -16.32 18.49 92.70
CA LEU A 4 -15.97 17.12 92.21
C LEU A 4 -17.14 16.10 92.12
N LEU A 5 -17.23 15.14 91.19
CA LEU A 5 -16.48 14.68 90.01
C LEU A 5 -17.31 13.54 89.36
N SER A 6 -17.10 13.28 88.05
CA SER A 6 -17.13 11.97 87.32
C SER A 6 -17.88 12.10 85.97
N VAL A 7 -17.19 12.40 84.85
CA VAL A 7 -16.62 11.46 83.84
C VAL A 7 -17.72 10.68 83.10
N ALA A 8 -18.25 11.18 81.96
CA ALA A 8 -17.77 11.14 80.57
C ALA A 8 -18.31 9.94 79.76
N ILE A 9 -19.13 10.20 78.72
CA ILE A 9 -19.20 9.42 77.48
C ILE A 9 -19.48 10.40 76.33
N PHE A 10 -18.50 10.59 75.44
CA PHE A 10 -18.67 11.24 74.14
C PHE A 10 -19.24 10.22 73.15
N ALA A 11 -20.44 10.45 72.65
CA ALA A 11 -20.93 9.79 71.43
C ALA A 11 -20.80 10.78 70.27
N ALA A 12 -19.67 10.73 69.56
CA ALA A 12 -19.50 11.42 68.29
C ALA A 12 -19.83 10.46 67.16
N LEU A 13 -20.93 10.73 66.47
CA LEU A 13 -21.30 10.11 65.20
C LEU A 13 -20.26 10.52 64.13
N PHE A 14 -19.39 9.58 63.73
CA PHE A 14 -18.58 9.71 62.53
C PHE A 14 -19.32 9.03 61.37
N LEU A 15 -19.79 9.83 60.42
CA LEU A 15 -20.19 9.38 59.09
C LEU A 15 -18.91 9.21 58.26
N GLU A 16 -18.40 7.98 58.16
CA GLU A 16 -17.38 7.65 57.16
C GLU A 16 -18.07 7.39 55.82
N SER A 17 -17.79 8.25 54.84
CA SER A 17 -18.15 8.00 53.46
C SER A 17 -17.28 6.86 52.93
N HIS A 18 -17.89 5.74 52.54
CA HIS A 18 -17.19 4.70 51.79
C HIS A 18 -16.90 5.21 50.37
N GLN A 19 -15.75 5.88 50.17
CA GLN A 19 -15.14 5.97 48.85
C GLN A 19 -14.59 4.59 48.48
N LYS A 20 -15.43 3.77 47.83
CA LYS A 20 -14.95 2.64 47.05
C LYS A 20 -14.09 3.20 45.91
N THR A 21 -12.79 2.94 46.01
CA THR A 21 -11.82 3.17 44.95
C THR A 21 -12.26 2.32 43.75
N VAL A 22 -12.81 2.97 42.72
CA VAL A 22 -12.99 2.32 41.42
C VAL A 22 -11.58 2.16 40.86
N GLY A 23 -11.08 0.92 40.88
CA GLY A 23 -9.83 0.57 40.23
C GLY A 23 -9.89 1.05 38.79
N LYS A 24 -8.98 1.97 38.43
CA LYS A 24 -8.77 2.39 37.06
C LYS A 24 -8.31 1.15 36.30
N VAL A 25 -9.24 0.53 35.57
CA VAL A 25 -8.92 -0.47 34.57
C VAL A 25 -8.00 0.25 33.58
N LEU A 26 -6.71 -0.06 33.64
CA LEU A 26 -5.77 0.27 32.59
C LEU A 26 -6.28 -0.48 31.36
N LEU A 27 -7.03 0.22 30.52
CA LEU A 27 -7.18 -0.15 29.13
C LEU A 27 -5.76 -0.19 28.58
N ALA A 28 -5.19 -1.39 28.49
CA ALA A 28 -4.03 -1.61 27.66
C ALA A 28 -4.43 -1.11 26.27
N GLU A 29 -3.77 -0.07 25.80
CA GLU A 29 -3.91 0.39 24.44
C GLU A 29 -3.69 -0.82 23.55
N VAL A 30 -4.75 -1.26 22.86
CA VAL A 30 -4.64 -2.29 21.84
C VAL A 30 -3.70 -1.69 20.80
N PRO A 31 -2.51 -2.25 20.56
CA PRO A 31 -1.62 -1.71 19.56
C PRO A 31 -2.40 -1.71 18.25
N GLU A 32 -2.52 -0.52 17.66
CA GLU A 32 -3.10 -0.35 16.35
C GLU A 32 -2.28 -1.22 15.38
N ILE A 33 -2.82 -2.39 15.02
CA ILE A 33 -2.24 -3.24 13.99
C ILE A 33 -2.40 -2.44 12.71
N LYS A 34 -1.38 -1.63 12.38
CA LYS A 34 -1.26 -1.10 11.03
C LYS A 34 -1.32 -2.33 10.13
N PRO A 35 -2.30 -2.44 9.21
CA PRO A 35 -2.29 -3.51 8.24
C PRO A 35 -0.90 -3.46 7.62
N GLN A 36 -0.09 -4.51 7.84
CA GLN A 36 1.10 -4.69 7.02
C GLN A 36 0.57 -4.61 5.61
N LEU A 37 1.03 -3.61 4.85
CA LEU A 37 0.60 -3.38 3.48
C LEU A 37 0.69 -4.75 2.79
N PRO A 38 -0.45 -5.42 2.53
CA PRO A 38 -0.38 -6.72 1.91
C PRO A 38 0.14 -6.44 0.52
N CYS A 39 1.07 -7.27 0.07
CA CYS A 39 1.83 -7.14 -1.17
C CYS A 39 3.08 -6.23 -1.02
N ASP A 40 4.21 -6.86 -0.68
CA ASP A 40 5.50 -6.38 -1.15
C ASP A 40 5.40 -6.37 -2.68
N TYR A 41 5.18 -5.19 -3.25
CA TYR A 41 5.04 -5.03 -4.70
C TYR A 41 6.28 -5.64 -5.34
N PRO A 42 6.15 -6.43 -6.42
CA PRO A 42 7.33 -6.94 -7.11
C PRO A 42 8.19 -5.75 -7.57
N THR A 43 9.23 -5.44 -6.80
CA THR A 43 10.14 -4.31 -7.03
C THR A 43 10.91 -4.45 -8.34
N HIS A 44 10.91 -5.66 -8.91
CA HIS A 44 11.49 -5.97 -10.20
C HIS A 44 10.63 -5.55 -11.40
N ILE A 45 9.32 -5.29 -11.21
CA ILE A 45 8.47 -4.79 -12.30
C ILE A 45 8.53 -3.27 -12.25
N GLN A 46 9.41 -2.72 -13.09
CA GLN A 46 9.47 -1.31 -13.41
C GLN A 46 8.82 -1.10 -14.77
N CYS A 47 7.76 -0.31 -14.80
CA CYS A 47 7.13 0.12 -16.02
C CYS A 47 7.17 1.64 -16.12
N TRP A 48 7.06 2.13 -17.35
CA TRP A 48 7.03 3.55 -17.63
C TRP A 48 5.59 4.03 -17.76
N THR A 49 5.31 5.21 -17.23
CA THR A 49 4.08 5.95 -17.55
C THR A 49 4.06 6.36 -19.02
N ASP A 50 2.93 6.92 -19.45
CA ASP A 50 2.89 7.75 -20.65
C ASP A 50 3.87 8.94 -20.53
N TRP A 51 4.17 9.57 -21.66
CA TRP A 51 4.93 10.81 -21.70
C TRP A 51 4.06 11.99 -21.27
N PHE A 52 4.67 12.89 -20.51
CA PHE A 52 4.09 14.15 -20.06
C PHE A 52 4.97 15.31 -20.52
N ASP A 53 4.31 16.38 -20.90
CA ASP A 53 4.88 17.61 -21.42
C ASP A 53 3.94 18.72 -20.96
N ARG A 54 4.43 19.60 -20.09
CA ARG A 54 3.63 20.58 -19.34
C ARG A 54 4.11 22.00 -19.59
N ASP A 55 5.39 22.20 -19.84
CA ASP A 55 6.00 23.52 -19.98
C ASP A 55 6.85 23.64 -21.24
N ASP A 56 6.52 24.61 -22.10
CA ASP A 56 7.37 24.93 -23.25
C ASP A 56 8.63 25.70 -22.79
N PRO A 57 9.75 25.68 -23.56
CA PRO A 57 11.02 26.34 -23.19
C PRO A 57 10.99 27.89 -23.16
N THR A 58 9.80 28.49 -23.22
CA THR A 58 9.60 29.93 -23.23
C THR A 58 9.93 30.58 -21.88
N GLY A 59 10.31 31.86 -21.91
CA GLY A 59 10.67 32.58 -20.68
C GLY A 59 11.95 32.05 -20.03
N SER A 60 11.81 31.29 -18.94
CA SER A 60 12.93 30.93 -18.06
C SER A 60 13.60 29.60 -18.37
N GLY A 61 13.01 28.79 -19.25
CA GLY A 61 13.46 27.43 -19.57
C GLY A 61 12.27 26.51 -19.70
N ASP A 62 12.51 25.22 -19.57
CA ASP A 62 11.50 24.15 -19.62
C ASP A 62 11.48 23.43 -18.26
N TRP A 63 10.28 23.33 -17.66
CA TRP A 63 10.02 22.93 -16.28
C TRP A 63 9.00 21.79 -16.15
N GLU A 64 9.42 20.60 -16.53
CA GLU A 64 8.79 19.30 -16.28
C GLU A 64 8.95 18.81 -14.81
N THR A 65 8.51 19.65 -13.86
CA THR A 65 8.65 19.34 -12.42
C THR A 65 7.65 18.26 -11.96
N PHE A 66 8.12 17.32 -11.13
CA PHE A 66 7.29 16.23 -10.64
C PHE A 66 6.06 16.73 -9.87
N SER A 67 6.21 17.78 -9.05
CA SER A 67 5.10 18.32 -8.25
C SER A 67 3.94 18.83 -9.11
N ASN A 68 4.22 19.55 -10.20
CA ASN A 68 3.17 20.07 -11.08
C ASN A 68 2.56 18.93 -11.90
N LEU A 69 3.40 18.09 -12.50
CA LEU A 69 2.96 16.93 -13.27
C LEU A 69 2.08 15.98 -12.46
N TYR A 70 2.46 15.65 -11.23
CA TYR A 70 1.68 14.79 -10.34
C TYR A 70 0.32 15.40 -9.97
N LYS A 71 0.26 16.72 -9.76
CA LYS A 71 -0.97 17.43 -9.42
C LYS A 71 -1.92 17.54 -10.61
N GLU A 72 -1.39 17.79 -11.80
CA GLU A 72 -2.16 17.99 -13.02
C GLU A 72 -2.59 16.66 -13.69
N ASN A 73 -1.94 15.56 -13.33
CA ASN A 73 -2.22 14.21 -13.86
C ASN A 73 -2.65 13.23 -12.76
N PRO A 74 -3.81 13.46 -12.10
CA PRO A 74 -4.26 12.64 -10.98
C PRO A 74 -4.41 11.17 -11.39
N GLY A 75 -3.76 10.28 -10.63
CA GLY A 75 -3.81 8.83 -10.85
C GLY A 75 -2.93 8.30 -11.98
N LYS A 76 -2.27 9.16 -12.77
CA LYS A 76 -1.42 8.73 -13.89
C LYS A 76 0.07 8.58 -13.53
N ILE A 77 0.49 9.20 -12.43
CA ILE A 77 1.88 9.15 -11.95
C ILE A 77 1.85 8.64 -10.51
N CYS A 78 2.71 7.69 -10.17
CA CYS A 78 2.82 7.19 -8.81
C CYS A 78 3.41 8.26 -7.86
N ARG A 79 2.98 8.23 -6.59
CA ARG A 79 3.42 9.20 -5.57
C ARG A 79 4.93 9.21 -5.31
N LYS A 80 5.61 8.09 -5.56
CA LYS A 80 7.06 7.92 -5.39
C LYS A 80 7.66 7.18 -6.58
N PRO A 81 7.96 7.87 -7.69
CA PRO A 81 8.58 7.25 -8.84
C PRO A 81 9.98 6.72 -8.52
N GLN A 82 10.37 5.65 -9.21
CA GLN A 82 11.70 5.03 -9.09
C GLN A 82 12.72 5.62 -10.06
N GLY A 83 12.25 6.24 -11.14
CA GLY A 83 13.09 6.79 -12.19
C GLY A 83 12.36 7.83 -13.01
N ILE A 84 13.14 8.56 -13.81
CA ILE A 84 12.65 9.52 -14.79
C ILE A 84 13.41 9.30 -16.10
N GLU A 85 12.72 9.49 -17.20
CA GLU A 85 13.30 9.59 -18.54
C GLU A 85 12.83 10.88 -19.17
N ALA A 86 13.73 11.59 -19.83
CA ALA A 86 13.45 12.84 -20.54
C ALA A 86 13.97 12.75 -21.98
N THR A 87 13.19 13.25 -22.94
CA THR A 87 13.57 13.37 -24.34
C THR A 87 13.08 14.70 -24.88
N THR A 88 13.80 15.28 -25.84
CA THR A 88 13.26 16.42 -26.57
C THR A 88 12.05 15.96 -27.40
N LEU A 89 11.12 16.85 -27.74
CA LEU A 89 10.03 16.54 -28.67
C LEU A 89 10.54 16.15 -30.07
N SER A 90 11.75 16.59 -30.44
CA SER A 90 12.44 16.15 -31.65
C SER A 90 13.05 14.75 -31.57
N GLY A 91 12.94 14.07 -30.42
CA GLY A 91 13.37 12.68 -30.21
C GLY A 91 14.83 12.51 -29.79
N LEU A 92 15.53 13.59 -29.41
CA LEU A 92 16.89 13.50 -28.88
C LEU A 92 16.86 13.09 -27.41
N SER A 93 17.84 12.27 -27.01
CA SER A 93 18.13 12.07 -25.59
C SER A 93 18.73 13.33 -24.98
N VAL A 94 18.63 13.47 -23.66
CA VAL A 94 19.25 14.59 -22.92
C VAL A 94 20.74 14.74 -23.27
N VAL A 95 21.48 13.63 -23.35
CA VAL A 95 22.91 13.64 -23.69
C VAL A 95 23.13 14.13 -25.12
N ALA A 96 22.31 13.68 -26.07
CA ALA A 96 22.43 14.08 -27.47
C ALA A 96 22.04 15.55 -27.71
N ALA A 97 21.10 16.09 -26.93
CA ALA A 97 20.72 17.50 -26.99
C ALA A 97 21.86 18.43 -26.52
N GLY A 98 22.74 17.94 -25.63
CA GLY A 98 23.95 18.65 -25.21
C GLY A 98 23.69 19.90 -24.36
N GLU A 99 22.52 20.00 -23.73
CA GLU A 99 22.11 21.14 -22.89
C GLU A 99 22.50 20.93 -21.43
N VAL A 100 22.71 22.03 -20.71
CA VAL A 100 23.04 22.00 -19.28
C VAL A 100 21.75 21.80 -18.51
N ILE A 101 21.58 20.63 -17.89
CA ILE A 101 20.36 20.28 -17.18
C ILE A 101 20.51 20.55 -15.68
N PHE A 102 19.57 21.32 -15.10
CA PHE A 102 19.60 21.71 -13.70
C PHE A 102 19.09 20.58 -12.78
N LYS A 103 18.04 19.87 -13.21
CA LYS A 103 17.47 18.71 -12.52
C LYS A 103 17.07 17.62 -13.51
N ASN A 104 17.36 16.38 -13.16
CA ASN A 104 16.92 15.20 -13.90
C ASN A 104 16.88 14.01 -12.94
N ASP A 105 15.89 14.01 -12.06
CA ASP A 105 15.70 12.95 -11.07
C ASP A 105 14.21 12.73 -10.78
N ALA A 106 13.86 11.52 -10.32
CA ALA A 106 12.47 11.12 -10.09
C ALA A 106 11.72 11.93 -9.03
N THR A 107 12.45 12.61 -8.13
CA THR A 107 11.84 13.37 -7.02
C THR A 107 11.57 14.82 -7.41
N SER A 108 12.51 15.44 -8.12
CA SER A 108 12.39 16.83 -8.58
C SER A 108 11.64 16.95 -9.91
N GLY A 109 11.77 15.96 -10.79
CA GLY A 109 11.40 16.04 -12.20
C GLY A 109 12.59 16.38 -13.09
N PHE A 110 12.29 17.01 -14.23
CA PHE A 110 13.29 17.50 -15.17
C PHE A 110 13.20 19.02 -15.28
N VAL A 111 14.35 19.70 -15.31
CA VAL A 111 14.42 21.16 -15.44
C VAL A 111 15.63 21.54 -16.29
N CYS A 112 15.35 22.20 -17.42
CA CYS A 112 16.33 22.95 -18.19
C CYS A 112 16.09 24.44 -17.99
N ARG A 113 17.12 25.20 -17.60
CA ARG A 113 17.00 26.67 -17.44
C ARG A 113 17.74 27.39 -18.55
N ASN A 114 17.09 28.37 -19.16
CA ASN A 114 17.69 29.20 -20.22
C ASN A 114 18.94 29.94 -19.71
N VAL A 115 18.97 30.31 -18.42
CA VAL A 115 20.11 31.01 -17.80
C VAL A 115 21.37 30.16 -17.66
N ASP A 116 21.24 28.83 -17.68
CA ASP A 116 22.38 27.90 -17.59
C ASP A 116 22.99 27.59 -18.97
N GLN A 117 22.30 27.95 -20.05
CA GLN A 117 22.75 27.64 -21.41
C GLN A 117 23.77 28.66 -21.91
N THR A 118 24.78 28.16 -22.63
CA THR A 118 25.79 29.03 -23.25
C THR A 118 25.23 29.76 -24.47
N GLN A 119 25.85 30.87 -24.84
CA GLN A 119 25.51 31.66 -26.04
C GLN A 119 24.05 32.17 -26.09
N LYS A 120 23.38 32.29 -24.93
CA LYS A 120 21.96 32.69 -24.83
C LYS A 120 21.03 31.77 -25.62
N LYS A 121 21.42 30.50 -25.81
CA LYS A 121 20.57 29.47 -26.39
C LYS A 121 19.37 29.23 -25.46
N MET A 122 18.18 29.09 -26.03
CA MET A 122 17.02 28.60 -25.28
C MET A 122 17.07 27.08 -25.15
N CYS A 123 16.57 26.55 -24.03
CA CYS A 123 16.35 25.13 -23.86
C CYS A 123 15.55 24.55 -25.02
N SER A 124 15.80 23.28 -25.34
CA SER A 124 14.91 22.51 -26.18
C SER A 124 13.62 22.21 -25.42
N ASP A 125 12.61 21.80 -26.16
CA ASP A 125 11.31 21.42 -25.63
C ASP A 125 11.33 19.93 -25.23
N TYR A 126 11.15 19.61 -23.95
CA TYR A 126 11.26 18.26 -23.40
C TYR A 126 9.92 17.73 -22.89
N ARG A 127 9.81 16.41 -23.00
CA ARG A 127 8.81 15.62 -22.31
C ARG A 127 9.47 14.61 -21.40
N VAL A 128 8.78 14.25 -20.33
CA VAL A 128 9.25 13.27 -19.34
C VAL A 128 8.28 12.11 -19.18
N ARG A 129 8.79 10.98 -18.73
CA ARG A 129 7.99 9.89 -18.18
C ARG A 129 8.65 9.33 -16.93
N PHE A 130 7.84 8.71 -16.08
CA PHE A 130 8.28 8.22 -14.78
C PHE A 130 8.24 6.71 -14.74
N SER A 131 9.22 6.11 -14.08
CA SER A 131 9.19 4.69 -13.76
C SER A 131 8.41 4.48 -12.47
N CYS A 132 7.39 3.64 -12.52
CA CYS A 132 6.53 3.30 -11.39
C CYS A 132 6.45 1.77 -11.24
N HIS A 133 5.96 1.32 -10.08
CA HIS A 133 5.53 -0.07 -9.92
C HIS A 133 4.08 -0.22 -10.38
N PRO A 134 3.68 -1.40 -10.87
CA PRO A 134 2.27 -1.73 -10.98
C PRO A 134 1.56 -1.47 -9.63
N PRO A 135 0.33 -0.95 -9.65
CA PRO A 135 -0.61 -0.87 -10.77
C PRO A 135 -0.55 0.45 -11.54
N PHE A 136 0.39 1.35 -11.22
CA PHE A 136 0.38 2.73 -11.75
C PHE A 136 0.75 2.83 -13.23
N CYS A 137 1.49 1.85 -13.74
CA CYS A 137 1.86 1.75 -15.15
C CYS A 137 1.60 0.31 -15.64
N GLY A 138 1.28 0.15 -16.92
CA GLY A 138 1.04 -1.17 -17.54
C GLY A 138 -0.42 -1.61 -17.65
N GLY A 139 -1.29 -0.79 -18.24
CA GLY A 139 -2.64 -1.22 -18.70
C GLY A 139 -3.68 -1.48 -17.60
N GLY A 140 -3.32 -1.29 -16.32
CA GLY A 140 -4.20 -1.52 -15.17
C GLY A 140 -4.10 -2.93 -14.59
N VAL A 141 -5.05 -3.27 -13.71
CA VAL A 141 -5.13 -4.58 -13.04
C VAL A 141 -6.30 -5.37 -13.61
N CYS A 142 -6.01 -6.56 -14.11
CA CYS A 142 -6.97 -7.52 -14.62
C CYS A 142 -7.07 -8.69 -13.63
N TRP A 143 -8.25 -8.89 -13.06
CA TRP A 143 -8.50 -9.98 -12.12
C TRP A 143 -8.72 -11.30 -12.86
N THR A 144 -8.16 -12.37 -12.32
CA THR A 144 -8.50 -13.73 -12.74
C THR A 144 -9.93 -14.10 -12.32
N ASP A 145 -10.40 -15.23 -12.85
CA ASP A 145 -11.51 -15.96 -12.22
C ASP A 145 -11.18 -16.36 -10.77
N TRP A 146 -12.19 -16.76 -10.01
CA TRP A 146 -12.01 -17.35 -8.68
C TRP A 146 -11.53 -18.80 -8.80
N PHE A 147 -10.59 -19.18 -7.95
CA PHE A 147 -10.06 -20.52 -7.83
C PHE A 147 -10.30 -21.05 -6.42
N ASP A 148 -10.73 -22.29 -6.37
CA ASP A 148 -11.11 -23.04 -5.18
C ASP A 148 -10.68 -24.48 -5.46
N ARG A 149 -9.50 -24.85 -4.95
CA ARG A 149 -8.81 -26.09 -5.26
C ARG A 149 -8.81 -27.03 -4.06
N ASP A 150 -8.87 -26.52 -2.84
CA ASP A 150 -8.74 -27.30 -1.61
C ASP A 150 -9.84 -26.96 -0.59
N ASN A 151 -10.72 -27.93 -0.33
CA ASN A 151 -11.69 -27.78 0.76
C ASN A 151 -10.99 -27.90 2.14
N PRO A 152 -11.53 -27.30 3.23
CA PRO A 152 -10.90 -27.20 4.57
C PRO A 152 -10.72 -28.53 5.34
N SER A 153 -10.84 -29.66 4.66
CA SER A 153 -10.67 -31.01 5.22
C SER A 153 -9.22 -31.29 5.67
N GLY A 154 -9.05 -32.21 6.61
CA GLY A 154 -7.72 -32.60 7.09
C GLY A 154 -7.01 -31.46 7.84
N SER A 155 -5.99 -30.85 7.23
CA SER A 155 -5.13 -29.85 7.87
C SER A 155 -5.59 -28.39 7.73
N GLY A 156 -6.63 -28.13 6.96
CA GLY A 156 -7.17 -26.79 6.68
C GLY A 156 -7.40 -26.60 5.20
N ASP A 157 -7.44 -25.35 4.75
CA ASP A 157 -7.69 -24.94 3.37
C ASP A 157 -6.41 -24.32 2.76
N TRP A 158 -6.01 -24.82 1.59
CA TRP A 158 -4.71 -24.62 0.95
C TRP A 158 -4.80 -24.15 -0.51
N GLU A 159 -5.14 -22.89 -0.70
CA GLU A 159 -5.12 -22.18 -1.99
C GLU A 159 -3.72 -21.65 -2.38
N LEU A 160 -2.75 -22.56 -2.47
CA LEU A 160 -1.37 -22.24 -2.85
C LEU A 160 -1.23 -21.90 -4.34
N LEU A 161 -0.62 -20.75 -4.63
CA LEU A 161 -0.41 -20.26 -6.01
C LEU A 161 0.34 -21.27 -6.89
N SER A 162 1.32 -21.99 -6.33
CA SER A 162 2.11 -22.98 -7.06
C SER A 162 1.28 -24.19 -7.50
N ASN A 163 0.28 -24.58 -6.72
CA ASN A 163 -0.66 -25.65 -7.08
C ASN A 163 -1.69 -25.15 -8.08
N LEU A 164 -2.27 -23.97 -7.82
CA LEU A 164 -3.22 -23.32 -8.71
C LEU A 164 -2.66 -23.10 -10.12
N ARG A 165 -1.41 -22.69 -10.26
CA ARG A 165 -0.77 -22.54 -11.58
C ARG A 165 -0.59 -23.85 -12.33
N LYS A 166 -0.35 -24.96 -11.63
CA LYS A 166 -0.21 -26.28 -12.26
C LYS A 166 -1.56 -26.79 -12.78
N GLU A 167 -2.62 -26.50 -12.04
CA GLU A 167 -3.98 -26.93 -12.38
C GLU A 167 -4.62 -26.02 -13.44
N TYR A 168 -4.49 -24.70 -13.30
CA TYR A 168 -5.05 -23.68 -14.18
C TYR A 168 -3.96 -23.05 -15.06
N LEU A 169 -3.37 -23.85 -15.94
CA LEU A 169 -2.24 -23.45 -16.80
C LEU A 169 -2.55 -22.17 -17.60
N GLY A 170 -1.68 -21.18 -17.46
CA GLY A 170 -1.75 -19.89 -18.18
C GLY A 170 -2.89 -18.95 -17.75
N LYS A 171 -3.68 -19.32 -16.73
CA LYS A 171 -4.79 -18.49 -16.22
C LYS A 171 -4.33 -17.44 -15.21
N ILE A 172 -3.23 -17.71 -14.52
CA ILE A 172 -2.64 -16.80 -13.53
C ILE A 172 -1.30 -16.30 -14.08
N CYS A 173 -1.09 -14.99 -14.08
CA CYS A 173 0.17 -14.38 -14.51
C CYS A 173 1.36 -14.83 -13.65
N GLU A 174 2.57 -14.71 -14.20
CA GLU A 174 3.83 -15.11 -13.54
C GLU A 174 4.11 -14.32 -12.24
N TYR A 175 3.65 -13.07 -12.17
CA TYR A 175 3.83 -12.20 -11.00
C TYR A 175 2.51 -11.47 -10.66
N PRO A 176 1.62 -12.12 -9.88
CA PRO A 176 0.41 -11.48 -9.38
C PRO A 176 0.75 -10.27 -8.50
N LEU A 177 -0.01 -9.20 -8.71
CA LEU A 177 0.11 -7.95 -7.97
C LEU A 177 -0.74 -7.97 -6.70
N TYR A 178 -1.90 -8.63 -6.77
CA TYR A 178 -2.89 -8.67 -5.70
C TYR A 178 -3.45 -10.07 -5.52
N ILE A 179 -3.99 -10.31 -4.33
CA ILE A 179 -4.81 -11.47 -4.01
C ILE A 179 -6.07 -10.98 -3.31
N GLU A 180 -7.21 -11.53 -3.70
CA GLU A 180 -8.44 -11.45 -2.94
C GLU A 180 -8.84 -12.84 -2.50
N VAL A 181 -9.37 -12.93 -1.28
CA VAL A 181 -9.77 -14.17 -0.64
C VAL A 181 -11.13 -13.97 0.03
N VAL A 182 -12.07 -14.84 -0.29
CA VAL A 182 -13.44 -14.82 0.24
C VAL A 182 -13.89 -16.22 0.59
N THR A 183 -14.83 -16.34 1.52
CA THR A 183 -15.46 -17.64 1.78
C THR A 183 -16.29 -18.09 0.57
N THR A 184 -16.34 -19.40 0.33
CA THR A 184 -17.05 -19.98 -0.81
C THR A 184 -18.56 -19.80 -0.71
N ASP A 185 -19.10 -19.80 0.51
CA ASP A 185 -20.53 -19.76 0.84
C ASP A 185 -21.21 -18.39 0.63
N THR A 186 -20.59 -17.33 1.12
CA THR A 186 -21.20 -16.00 1.30
C THR A 186 -20.37 -14.88 0.69
N MET A 187 -19.23 -15.20 0.08
CA MET A 187 -18.26 -14.21 -0.42
C MET A 187 -17.76 -13.27 0.68
N THR A 188 -17.76 -13.73 1.95
CA THR A 188 -17.27 -12.92 3.07
C THR A 188 -15.76 -12.73 2.92
N PRO A 189 -15.23 -11.49 2.88
CA PRO A 189 -13.79 -11.27 2.82
C PRO A 189 -13.07 -11.99 3.97
N ALA A 190 -11.98 -12.69 3.68
CA ALA A 190 -11.26 -13.50 4.66
C ALA A 190 -10.90 -12.69 5.92
N ILE A 191 -10.44 -11.46 5.74
CA ILE A 191 -10.11 -10.52 6.84
C ILE A 191 -11.29 -10.20 7.77
N SER A 192 -12.53 -10.38 7.32
CA SER A 192 -13.75 -10.11 8.09
C SER A 192 -14.26 -11.32 8.87
N THR A 193 -13.67 -12.51 8.64
CA THR A 193 -14.11 -13.76 9.30
C THR A 193 -13.59 -13.91 10.73
N GLY A 194 -12.46 -13.26 11.05
CA GLY A 194 -11.77 -13.40 12.33
C GLY A 194 -10.89 -14.65 12.46
N GLU A 195 -10.71 -15.42 11.38
CA GLU A 195 -9.77 -16.55 11.33
C GLU A 195 -8.30 -16.10 11.20
N ASN A 196 -7.38 -16.93 11.66
CA ASN A 196 -5.94 -16.68 11.61
C ASN A 196 -5.35 -17.33 10.36
N PHE A 197 -4.77 -16.53 9.45
CA PHE A 197 -4.22 -17.03 8.19
C PHE A 197 -2.71 -17.20 8.26
N TYR A 198 -2.21 -18.37 7.87
CA TYR A 198 -0.77 -18.67 7.87
C TYR A 198 -0.07 -18.04 6.66
N ILE A 199 -0.73 -18.04 5.50
CA ILE A 199 -0.28 -17.37 4.28
C ILE A 199 -1.45 -16.56 3.74
N PHE A 200 -1.20 -15.30 3.40
CA PHE A 200 -2.17 -14.43 2.73
C PHE A 200 -1.43 -13.36 1.93
N ASN A 201 -0.92 -13.72 0.75
CA ASN A 201 -0.20 -12.80 -0.13
C ASN A 201 -0.21 -13.28 -1.59
N PRO A 202 -0.02 -12.39 -2.56
CA PRO A 202 -0.13 -12.75 -3.98
C PRO A 202 1.02 -13.62 -4.52
N THR A 203 2.13 -13.75 -3.79
CA THR A 203 3.31 -14.50 -4.26
C THR A 203 3.28 -15.97 -3.85
N GLN A 204 2.56 -16.29 -2.77
CA GLN A 204 2.42 -17.66 -2.25
C GLN A 204 0.98 -18.19 -2.36
N GLY A 205 -0.04 -17.32 -2.32
CA GLY A 205 -1.45 -17.69 -2.31
C GLY A 205 -2.09 -17.47 -0.95
N PHE A 206 -2.94 -18.41 -0.53
CA PHE A 206 -3.64 -18.37 0.75
C PHE A 206 -3.56 -19.73 1.46
N VAL A 207 -3.40 -19.71 2.78
CA VAL A 207 -3.43 -20.90 3.62
C VAL A 207 -4.11 -20.58 4.95
N CYS A 208 -5.22 -21.25 5.21
CA CYS A 208 -5.80 -21.38 6.54
C CYS A 208 -5.45 -22.77 7.10
N ARG A 209 -4.88 -22.84 8.31
CA ARG A 209 -4.60 -24.12 8.97
C ARG A 209 -5.56 -24.32 10.13
N ASN A 210 -6.16 -25.51 10.21
CA ASN A 210 -7.09 -25.89 11.29
C ASN A 210 -6.49 -25.68 12.68
N LYS A 211 -5.19 -25.99 12.84
CA LYS A 211 -4.45 -25.83 14.10
C LYS A 211 -4.27 -24.38 14.58
N ASP A 212 -4.42 -23.40 13.69
CA ASP A 212 -4.30 -21.98 14.02
C ASP A 212 -5.66 -21.35 14.41
N GLN A 213 -6.76 -22.09 14.22
CA GLN A 213 -8.11 -21.62 14.51
C GLN A 213 -8.55 -22.00 15.92
N LYS A 214 -9.27 -21.08 16.58
CA LYS A 214 -9.88 -21.34 17.90
C LYS A 214 -10.99 -22.38 17.83
N SER A 215 -11.72 -22.42 16.70
CA SER A 215 -12.73 -23.44 16.39
C SER A 215 -12.12 -24.83 16.15
N GLY A 216 -10.83 -24.89 15.80
CA GLY A 216 -10.16 -26.11 15.35
C GLY A 216 -10.42 -26.45 13.88
N GLU A 217 -11.19 -25.65 13.15
CA GLU A 217 -11.50 -25.82 11.74
C GLU A 217 -11.48 -24.46 11.02
N CYS A 218 -10.97 -24.47 9.78
CA CYS A 218 -11.04 -23.36 8.85
C CYS A 218 -12.38 -23.34 8.12
N ARG A 219 -12.80 -22.14 7.71
CA ARG A 219 -13.78 -22.02 6.63
C ARG A 219 -13.17 -22.41 5.30
N ASP A 220 -14.06 -22.60 4.34
CA ASP A 220 -13.74 -22.88 2.95
C ASP A 220 -13.59 -21.57 2.19
N TYR A 221 -12.44 -21.35 1.56
CA TYR A 221 -12.09 -20.12 0.86
C TYR A 221 -11.75 -20.36 -0.60
N LYS A 222 -12.01 -19.33 -1.39
CA LYS A 222 -11.55 -19.23 -2.77
C LYS A 222 -10.77 -17.95 -2.98
N VAL A 223 -9.81 -18.01 -3.90
CA VAL A 223 -8.89 -16.92 -4.19
C VAL A 223 -9.01 -16.43 -5.63
N ARG A 224 -8.71 -15.16 -5.85
CA ARG A 224 -8.40 -14.65 -7.20
C ARG A 224 -7.21 -13.73 -7.15
N PHE A 225 -6.52 -13.62 -8.28
CA PHE A 225 -5.28 -12.88 -8.40
C PHE A 225 -5.45 -11.67 -9.31
N GLY A 226 -4.89 -10.53 -8.89
CA GLY A 226 -4.83 -9.32 -9.70
C GLY A 226 -3.55 -9.34 -10.51
N CYS A 227 -3.66 -9.40 -11.84
CA CYS A 227 -2.53 -9.43 -12.75
C CYS A 227 -2.40 -8.10 -13.50
N PRO A 228 -1.20 -7.76 -14.03
CA PRO A 228 -1.10 -6.69 -15.01
C PRO A 228 -1.98 -7.03 -16.22
N CYS A 229 -2.78 -6.07 -16.69
CA CYS A 229 -3.52 -6.27 -17.94
C CYS A 229 -2.55 -6.43 -19.11
N LYS A 230 -2.82 -7.39 -20.00
CA LYS A 230 -2.10 -7.50 -21.27
C LYS A 230 -2.71 -6.49 -22.24
N ASN A 231 -1.88 -5.59 -22.76
CA ASN A 231 -2.25 -4.72 -23.88
C ASN A 231 -2.40 -5.53 -25.17
#